data_AF-A0A1M4MNQ1-F1
#
_entry.id   AF-A0A1M4MNQ1-F1
#
_cell.length_a   1.000
_cell.length_b   1.000
_cell.length_c   1.000
_cell.angle_alpha   90.00
_cell.angle_beta   90.00
_cell.angle_gamma   90.00
#
_symmetry.space_group_name_H-M   'P 1'
#
loop_
_entity.id
_entity.type
_entity.pdbx_description
1 polymer ?
#
loop_
_entity_poly.entity_id
_entity_poly.type
_entity_poly.pdbx_seq_one_letter_code
_entity_poly.pdbx_strand_id
1 'polypeptide(L)'
;MQGFAGYKVGMTHVIMVDDHKSSPTEGKDVMVPVTVVEVPPMRVAGVRAYGEDTYGKHALTEAWTTDLDEELSRRINVPKNHDTAAALDAIKAAVGEGKVVELYALAYTRPMELTGVPKKVPDLMEMRIAGGSLDDQIAYAAEVLGKEITISGNLDVGEYVDVTAVTTGKGTEGPVKRWGVQVRKRKHSRGGKKRHIGNLGPWHPHHVRWQVPQMGQMGYQQRTEFNKRILKIGTDGDEITPAGGFLHYGLVRGPYVLIKGSVPGPNKRLVRIRSAIRQGEHTVRTPTINFVSVQTQQG
;
A
#
# COMPACT_ATOMS: atom_id res chain seq x y z
N MET A 1 3.12 7.42 13.05
CA MET A 1 3.88 6.93 11.86
C MET A 1 3.15 7.25 10.57
N GLN A 2 3.86 7.53 9.47
CA GLN A 2 3.25 7.92 8.19
C GLN A 2 2.90 6.74 7.26
N GLY A 3 2.63 5.55 7.80
CA GLY A 3 2.31 4.40 6.97
C GLY A 3 1.72 3.22 7.73
N PHE A 4 1.10 2.33 6.97
CA PHE A 4 0.64 1.01 7.37
C PHE A 4 0.67 0.06 6.17
N ALA A 5 0.47 -1.23 6.38
CA ALA A 5 0.37 -2.19 5.29
C ALA A 5 -0.66 -3.27 5.57
N GLY A 6 -1.19 -3.85 4.50
CA GLY A 6 -2.15 -4.95 4.56
C GLY A 6 -2.13 -5.79 3.29
N TYR A 7 -3.07 -6.72 3.21
CA TYR A 7 -3.20 -7.66 2.11
C TYR A 7 -4.55 -7.47 1.42
N LYS A 8 -4.51 -7.30 0.11
CA LYS A 8 -5.73 -7.13 -0.67
C LYS A 8 -6.56 -8.42 -0.63
N VAL A 9 -7.80 -8.32 -0.17
CA VAL A 9 -8.74 -9.44 -0.07
C VAL A 9 -9.52 -9.60 -1.37
N GLY A 10 -10.32 -8.59 -1.69
CA GLY A 10 -11.29 -8.60 -2.78
C GLY A 10 -12.11 -7.31 -2.79
N MET A 11 -13.22 -7.30 -3.52
CA MET A 11 -14.10 -6.12 -3.61
C MET A 11 -15.53 -6.47 -3.22
N THR A 12 -16.24 -5.51 -2.65
CA THR A 12 -17.69 -5.56 -2.49
C THR A 12 -18.25 -4.15 -2.77
N HIS A 13 -19.51 -3.90 -2.44
CA HIS A 13 -20.09 -2.56 -2.47
C HIS A 13 -20.71 -2.22 -1.13
N VAL A 14 -20.75 -0.93 -0.84
CA VAL A 14 -21.44 -0.36 0.31
C VAL A 14 -22.46 0.66 -0.16
N ILE A 15 -23.54 0.80 0.62
CA ILE A 15 -24.44 1.94 0.49
C ILE A 15 -24.05 2.91 1.61
N MET A 16 -23.65 4.10 1.22
CA MET A 16 -23.32 5.18 2.15
C MET A 16 -24.13 6.42 1.81
N VAL A 17 -24.34 7.28 2.80
CA VAL A 17 -24.93 8.60 2.57
C VAL A 17 -23.90 9.46 1.83
N ASP A 18 -24.30 10.10 0.73
CA ASP A 18 -23.45 11.06 0.03
C ASP A 18 -23.22 12.27 0.92
N ASP A 19 -21.98 12.40 1.36
CA ASP A 19 -21.54 13.43 2.27
C ASP A 19 -20.82 14.56 1.55
N HIS A 20 -20.82 14.60 0.21
CA HIS A 20 -20.18 15.67 -0.54
C HIS A 20 -21.04 16.93 -0.58
N LYS A 21 -20.51 18.03 -0.07
CA LYS A 21 -21.21 19.33 -0.04
C LYS A 21 -21.44 19.79 -1.48
N SER A 22 -22.62 20.33 -1.77
CA SER A 22 -23.01 20.81 -3.11
C SER A 22 -23.13 19.71 -4.16
N SER A 23 -23.16 18.44 -3.75
CA SER A 23 -23.51 17.34 -4.66
C SER A 23 -25.03 17.32 -4.88
N PRO A 24 -25.54 17.07 -6.09
CA PRO A 24 -26.98 16.88 -6.34
C PRO A 24 -27.60 15.73 -5.52
N THR A 25 -26.76 14.81 -5.03
CA THR A 25 -27.15 13.66 -4.21
C THR A 25 -26.81 13.81 -2.73
N GLU A 26 -26.37 14.98 -2.27
CA GLU A 26 -26.03 15.23 -0.86
C GLU A 26 -27.17 14.77 0.07
N GLY A 27 -26.82 13.96 1.07
CA GLY A 27 -27.76 13.39 2.03
C GLY A 27 -28.57 12.17 1.53
N LYS A 28 -28.39 11.75 0.26
CA LYS A 28 -29.04 10.55 -0.29
C LYS A 28 -28.10 9.35 -0.25
N ASP A 29 -28.70 8.16 -0.28
CA ASP A 29 -27.97 6.91 -0.39
C ASP A 29 -27.30 6.76 -1.76
N VAL A 30 -26.00 6.49 -1.75
CA VAL A 30 -25.20 6.18 -2.94
C VAL A 30 -24.50 4.84 -2.80
N MET A 31 -24.52 4.07 -3.88
CA MET A 31 -23.82 2.79 -3.96
C MET A 31 -22.37 3.03 -4.37
N VAL A 32 -21.42 2.59 -3.54
CA VAL A 32 -20.00 2.83 -3.73
C VAL A 32 -19.24 1.49 -3.77
N PRO A 33 -18.45 1.21 -4.83
CA PRO A 33 -17.59 0.04 -4.86
C PRO A 33 -16.44 0.22 -3.87
N VAL A 34 -16.10 -0.84 -3.14
CA VAL A 34 -15.03 -0.83 -2.14
C VAL A 34 -14.09 -2.01 -2.34
N THR A 35 -12.81 -1.79 -2.07
CA THR A 35 -11.83 -2.87 -1.92
C THR A 35 -11.60 -3.13 -0.44
N VAL A 36 -11.69 -4.40 -0.06
CA VAL A 36 -11.37 -4.88 1.28
C VAL A 36 -9.88 -5.21 1.35
N VAL A 37 -9.20 -4.68 2.36
CA VAL A 37 -7.80 -4.96 2.66
C VAL A 37 -7.71 -5.44 4.10
N GLU A 38 -7.20 -6.65 4.32
CA GLU A 38 -6.96 -7.20 5.66
C GLU A 38 -5.62 -6.65 6.17
N VAL A 39 -5.63 -6.05 7.35
CA VAL A 39 -4.56 -5.22 7.89
C VAL A 39 -4.14 -5.74 9.26
N PRO A 40 -3.47 -6.92 9.32
CA PRO A 40 -3.03 -7.46 10.60
C PRO A 40 -2.12 -6.45 11.33
N PRO A 41 -2.05 -6.51 12.67
CA PRO A 41 -1.11 -5.70 13.43
C PRO A 41 0.30 -5.81 12.85
N MET A 42 0.99 -4.67 12.78
CA MET A 42 2.38 -4.60 12.35
C MET A 42 3.28 -4.44 13.57
N ARG A 43 4.50 -4.95 13.51
CA ARG A 43 5.45 -4.84 14.62
C ARG A 43 6.67 -4.03 14.22
N VAL A 44 7.16 -3.18 15.12
CA VAL A 44 8.38 -2.38 14.87
C VAL A 44 9.61 -3.14 15.35
N ALA A 45 10.44 -3.54 14.39
CA ALA A 45 11.69 -4.23 14.64
C ALA A 45 12.84 -3.29 15.02
N GLY A 46 12.81 -2.06 14.52
CA GLY A 46 13.89 -1.11 14.76
C GLY A 46 13.56 0.30 14.35
N VAL A 47 14.43 1.23 14.72
CA VAL A 47 14.40 2.64 14.33
C VAL A 47 15.71 2.94 13.62
N ARG A 48 15.62 3.55 12.43
CA ARG A 48 16.75 3.96 11.60
C ARG A 48 16.81 5.48 11.54
N ALA A 49 17.95 6.04 11.89
CA ALA A 49 18.23 7.46 11.79
C ALA A 49 18.96 7.78 10.49
N TYR A 50 18.51 8.80 9.78
CA TYR A 50 19.15 9.30 8.57
C TYR A 50 19.83 10.63 8.83
N GLY A 51 21.09 10.71 8.42
CA GLY A 51 21.84 11.96 8.31
C GLY A 51 21.85 12.45 6.88
N GLU A 52 22.32 13.66 6.67
CA GLU A 52 22.45 14.28 5.35
C GLU A 52 23.88 14.77 5.15
N ASP A 53 24.48 14.39 4.03
CA ASP A 53 25.76 14.89 3.56
C ASP A 53 25.61 15.58 2.18
N THR A 54 26.72 15.90 1.54
CA THR A 54 26.74 16.51 0.20
C THR A 54 26.20 15.60 -0.91
N TYR A 55 26.10 14.29 -0.67
CA TYR A 55 25.54 13.29 -1.60
C TYR A 55 24.09 12.93 -1.28
N GLY A 56 23.54 13.44 -0.17
CA GLY A 56 22.16 13.32 0.23
C GLY A 56 21.98 12.55 1.54
N LYS A 57 20.82 11.92 1.68
CA LYS A 57 20.45 11.23 2.93
C LYS A 57 21.04 9.82 2.98
N HIS A 58 21.71 9.49 4.08
CA HIS A 58 22.26 8.16 4.34
C HIS A 58 21.89 7.67 5.74
N ALA A 59 21.79 6.35 5.91
CA ALA A 59 21.54 5.75 7.21
C ALA A 59 22.78 5.93 8.11
N LEU A 60 22.59 6.59 9.26
CA LEU A 60 23.65 6.79 10.25
C LEU A 60 23.75 5.60 11.19
N THR A 61 22.66 5.31 11.89
CA THR A 61 22.60 4.29 12.94
C THR A 61 21.20 3.69 13.03
N GLU A 62 21.12 2.51 13.65
CA GLU A 62 19.88 1.77 13.86
C GLU A 62 19.82 1.26 15.29
N ALA A 63 18.64 1.38 15.91
CA ALA A 63 18.31 0.75 17.17
C ALA A 63 17.30 -0.37 16.93
N TRP A 64 17.67 -1.61 17.25
CA TRP A 64 16.82 -2.79 17.07
C TRP A 64 16.27 -3.28 18.41
N THR A 65 15.06 -3.84 18.40
CA THR A 65 14.54 -4.59 19.56
C THR A 65 15.11 -6.00 19.59
N THR A 66 15.23 -6.57 20.78
CA THR A 66 15.58 -8.00 20.98
C THR A 66 14.35 -8.90 20.93
N ASP A 67 13.18 -8.36 21.23
CA ASP A 67 11.90 -9.08 21.19
C ASP A 67 11.31 -9.00 19.77
N LEU A 68 11.58 -10.03 18.97
CA LEU A 68 11.20 -10.15 17.56
C LEU A 68 10.52 -11.50 17.30
N ASP A 69 9.57 -11.54 16.37
CA ASP A 69 8.92 -12.80 15.98
C ASP A 69 9.92 -13.73 15.28
N GLU A 70 9.87 -15.03 15.59
CA GLU A 70 10.79 -16.04 15.04
C GLU A 70 10.75 -16.08 13.50
N GLU A 71 9.58 -15.87 12.89
CA GLU A 71 9.40 -15.89 11.44
C GLU A 71 10.19 -14.79 10.72
N LEU A 72 10.57 -13.70 11.40
CA LEU A 72 11.38 -12.64 10.82
C LEU A 72 12.77 -13.14 10.42
N SER A 73 13.30 -14.16 11.11
CA SER A 73 14.58 -14.81 10.78
C SER A 73 14.61 -15.45 9.39
N ARG A 74 13.43 -15.74 8.81
CA ARG A 74 13.32 -16.25 7.43
C ARG A 74 13.54 -15.18 6.37
N ARG A 75 13.49 -13.89 6.76
CA ARG A 75 13.65 -12.75 5.86
C ARG A 75 15.00 -12.07 6.00
N ILE A 76 15.49 -11.93 7.23
CA ILE A 76 16.75 -11.25 7.56
C ILE A 76 17.53 -12.03 8.61
N ASN A 77 18.84 -11.77 8.68
CA ASN A 77 19.65 -12.22 9.81
C ASN A 77 19.36 -11.30 11.00
N VAL A 78 18.57 -11.81 11.95
CA VAL A 78 18.14 -11.06 13.13
C VAL A 78 19.35 -10.78 14.06
N PRO A 79 19.53 -9.55 14.54
CA PRO A 79 20.59 -9.22 15.48
C PRO A 79 20.36 -9.93 16.82
N LYS A 80 21.30 -10.78 17.23
CA LYS A 80 21.19 -11.61 18.45
C LYS A 80 21.65 -10.89 19.73
N ASN A 81 22.69 -10.07 19.62
CA ASN A 81 23.31 -9.34 20.73
C ASN A 81 23.36 -7.86 20.39
N HIS A 82 22.22 -7.17 20.47
CA HIS A 82 22.14 -5.74 20.19
C HIS A 82 21.77 -4.98 21.47
N ASP A 83 22.56 -3.96 21.79
CA ASP A 83 22.26 -3.06 22.89
C ASP A 83 21.33 -1.94 22.40
N THR A 84 20.03 -2.19 22.56
CA THR A 84 18.97 -1.27 22.14
C THR A 84 19.07 0.09 22.87
N ALA A 85 19.45 0.09 24.15
CA ALA A 85 19.51 1.30 24.94
C ALA A 85 20.67 2.19 24.47
N ALA A 86 21.86 1.61 24.32
CA ALA A 86 23.02 2.33 23.80
C ALA A 86 22.77 2.86 22.37
N ALA A 87 22.10 2.09 21.52
CA ALA A 87 21.77 2.52 20.16
C ALA A 87 20.76 3.69 20.14
N LEU A 88 19.73 3.65 20.99
CA LEU A 88 18.78 4.76 21.12
C LEU A 88 19.45 6.02 21.68
N ASP A 89 20.35 5.88 22.65
CA ASP A 89 21.07 7.02 23.21
C ASP A 89 22.08 7.60 22.22
N ALA A 90 22.71 6.76 21.39
CA ALA A 90 23.53 7.21 20.27
C ALA A 90 22.71 8.00 19.24
N ILE A 91 21.48 7.58 18.94
CA ILE A 91 20.56 8.33 18.07
C ILE A 91 20.23 9.68 18.72
N LYS A 92 19.86 9.73 20.02
CA LYS A 92 19.58 10.99 20.73
C LYS A 92 20.77 11.94 20.73
N ALA A 93 21.98 11.43 20.95
CA ALA A 93 23.19 12.23 20.89
C ALA A 93 23.41 12.83 19.49
N ALA A 94 23.26 12.02 18.44
CA ALA A 94 23.37 12.48 17.06
C ALA A 94 22.31 13.53 16.69
N VAL A 95 21.14 13.48 17.33
CA VAL A 95 20.09 14.51 17.21
C VAL A 95 20.51 15.81 17.87
N GLY A 96 21.04 15.76 19.10
CA GLY A 96 21.57 16.93 19.80
C GLY A 96 22.73 17.59 19.05
N GLU A 97 23.52 16.81 18.31
CA GLU A 97 24.59 17.31 17.43
C GLU A 97 24.09 17.85 16.08
N GLY A 98 22.78 17.75 15.79
CA GLY A 98 22.19 18.21 14.53
C GLY A 98 22.55 17.35 13.31
N LYS A 99 23.00 16.11 13.51
CA LYS A 99 23.41 15.20 12.43
C LYS A 99 22.25 14.43 11.80
N VAL A 100 21.12 14.32 12.50
CA VAL A 100 19.95 13.54 12.06
C VAL A 100 18.90 14.46 11.45
N VAL A 101 18.41 14.10 10.27
CA VAL A 101 17.40 14.85 9.52
C VAL A 101 16.04 14.12 9.53
N GLU A 102 16.04 12.80 9.48
CA GLU A 102 14.80 11.99 9.47
C GLU A 102 14.93 10.69 10.25
N LEU A 103 13.81 10.26 10.82
CA LEU A 103 13.68 8.98 11.52
C LEU A 103 12.69 8.07 10.79
N TYR A 104 13.06 6.80 10.66
CA TYR A 104 12.23 5.76 10.07
C TYR A 104 12.06 4.59 11.02
N ALA A 105 10.84 4.09 11.17
CA ALA A 105 10.56 2.80 11.79
C ALA A 105 10.75 1.68 10.76
N LEU A 106 11.53 0.66 11.13
CA LEU A 106 11.61 -0.62 10.44
C LEU A 106 10.46 -1.49 10.95
N ALA A 107 9.36 -1.51 10.21
CA ALA A 107 8.15 -2.23 10.59
C ALA A 107 7.91 -3.42 9.66
N TYR A 108 7.37 -4.52 10.19
CA TYR A 108 7.05 -5.70 9.41
C TYR A 108 5.62 -6.19 9.65
N THR A 109 5.03 -6.79 8.62
CA THR A 109 3.69 -7.38 8.69
C THR A 109 3.71 -8.77 9.31
N ARG A 110 2.58 -9.19 9.89
CA ARG A 110 2.38 -10.51 10.49
C ARG A 110 1.46 -11.42 9.66
N PRO A 111 1.87 -11.91 8.47
CA PRO A 111 0.98 -12.70 7.62
C PRO A 111 0.66 -14.09 8.18
N MET A 112 1.39 -14.56 9.20
CA MET A 112 1.12 -15.83 9.85
C MET A 112 -0.21 -15.86 10.60
N GLU A 113 -0.69 -14.72 11.07
CA GLU A 113 -2.01 -14.53 11.68
C GLU A 113 -3.15 -14.57 10.64
N LEU A 114 -2.81 -14.38 9.37
CA LEU A 114 -3.79 -14.38 8.29
C LEU A 114 -4.04 -15.79 7.79
N THR A 115 -5.32 -16.10 7.57
CA THR A 115 -5.77 -17.36 6.96
C THR A 115 -5.78 -17.26 5.43
N GLY A 116 -6.19 -16.11 4.89
CA GLY A 116 -6.34 -15.92 3.44
C GLY A 116 -5.02 -15.80 2.67
N VAL A 117 -3.89 -15.56 3.35
CA VAL A 117 -2.59 -15.41 2.72
C VAL A 117 -1.71 -16.63 3.04
N PRO A 118 -1.24 -17.40 2.02
CA PRO A 118 -0.45 -18.61 2.27
C PRO A 118 0.92 -18.37 2.90
N LYS A 119 1.48 -17.17 2.72
CA LYS A 119 2.84 -16.88 3.15
C LYS A 119 2.90 -16.71 4.67
N LYS A 120 3.94 -17.24 5.28
CA LYS A 120 4.25 -17.05 6.71
C LYS A 120 5.46 -16.14 6.94
N VAL A 121 6.20 -15.81 5.87
CA VAL A 121 7.36 -14.90 5.93
C VAL A 121 6.88 -13.44 5.96
N PRO A 122 7.30 -12.65 6.96
CA PRO A 122 7.02 -11.22 7.03
C PRO A 122 7.54 -10.41 5.83
N ASP A 123 6.82 -9.34 5.50
CA ASP A 123 7.37 -8.25 4.67
C ASP A 123 7.83 -7.11 5.57
N LEU A 124 9.14 -6.85 5.55
CA LEU A 124 9.79 -5.73 6.23
C LEU A 124 9.77 -4.49 5.34
N MET A 125 9.48 -3.33 5.92
CA MET A 125 9.50 -2.05 5.23
C MET A 125 9.83 -0.88 6.16
N GLU A 126 10.40 0.17 5.59
CA GLU A 126 10.62 1.43 6.28
C GLU A 126 9.39 2.32 6.22
N MET A 127 9.06 2.92 7.36
CA MET A 127 7.98 3.90 7.51
C MET A 127 8.51 5.13 8.21
N ARG A 128 8.35 6.31 7.59
CA ARG A 128 8.79 7.56 8.20
C ARG A 128 8.00 7.84 9.48
N ILE A 129 8.72 8.23 10.53
CA ILE A 129 8.15 8.83 11.73
C ILE A 129 8.19 10.33 11.50
N ALA A 130 7.04 10.99 11.60
CA ALA A 130 6.92 12.43 11.38
C ALA A 130 5.90 13.02 12.34
N GLY A 131 5.97 14.34 12.52
CA GLY A 131 5.17 15.10 13.48
C GLY A 131 6.05 15.65 14.61
N GLY A 132 5.66 16.79 15.19
CA GLY A 132 6.38 17.41 16.30
C GLY A 132 7.84 17.77 15.99
N SER A 133 8.60 17.98 17.07
CA SER A 133 10.06 18.13 17.00
C SER A 133 10.75 16.77 16.79
N LEU A 134 12.03 16.78 16.45
CA LEU A 134 12.77 15.54 16.25
C LEU A 134 12.96 14.78 17.58
N ASP A 135 13.01 15.48 18.71
CA ASP A 135 13.04 14.88 20.05
C ASP A 135 11.73 14.13 20.36
N ASP A 136 10.58 14.72 20.00
CA ASP A 136 9.26 14.07 20.14
C ASP A 136 9.20 12.80 19.28
N GLN A 137 9.78 12.83 18.07
CA GLN A 137 9.82 11.68 17.18
C GLN A 137 10.67 10.55 17.76
N ILE A 138 11.80 10.84 18.40
CA ILE A 138 12.61 9.80 19.06
C ILE A 138 11.87 9.22 20.26
N ALA A 139 11.23 10.06 21.08
CA ALA A 139 10.47 9.61 22.24
C ALA A 139 9.37 8.63 21.81
N TYR A 140 8.62 8.99 20.77
CA TYR A 140 7.62 8.12 20.16
C TYR A 140 8.25 6.85 19.55
N ALA A 141 9.39 6.97 18.87
CA ALA A 141 10.08 5.83 18.28
C ALA A 141 10.54 4.82 19.34
N ALA A 142 11.04 5.30 20.49
CA ALA A 142 11.42 4.47 21.63
C ALA A 142 10.20 3.81 22.29
N GLU A 143 9.05 4.50 22.35
CA GLU A 143 7.82 3.94 22.90
C GLU A 143 7.27 2.79 22.05
N VAL A 144 7.29 2.95 20.72
CA VAL A 144 6.68 1.99 19.79
C VAL A 144 7.62 0.83 19.43
N LEU A 145 8.93 0.96 19.68
CA LEU A 145 9.91 -0.09 19.41
C LEU A 145 9.55 -1.40 20.13
N GLY A 146 9.52 -2.51 19.37
CA GLY A 146 9.13 -3.84 19.88
C GLY A 146 7.63 -4.06 20.07
N LYS A 147 6.82 -3.00 20.04
CA LYS A 147 5.35 -3.09 20.18
C LYS A 147 4.65 -3.32 18.85
N GLU A 148 3.41 -3.77 18.97
CA GLU A 148 2.47 -3.90 17.88
C GLU A 148 1.76 -2.57 17.61
N ILE A 149 1.51 -2.31 16.33
CA ILE A 149 0.83 -1.14 15.81
C ILE A 149 -0.42 -1.63 15.09
N THR A 150 -1.55 -1.06 15.46
CA THR A 150 -2.83 -1.30 14.81
C THR A 150 -3.17 -0.15 13.88
N ILE A 151 -4.00 -0.41 12.86
CA ILE A 151 -4.39 0.63 11.90
C ILE A 151 -5.16 1.77 12.56
N SER A 152 -5.99 1.47 13.56
CA SER A 152 -6.81 2.47 14.26
C SER A 152 -5.98 3.48 15.06
N GLY A 153 -4.72 3.16 15.39
CA GLY A 153 -3.80 4.12 16.03
C GLY A 153 -3.06 5.02 15.03
N ASN A 154 -3.15 4.73 13.73
CA ASN A 154 -2.38 5.42 12.68
C ASN A 154 -3.24 6.21 11.70
N LEU A 155 -4.46 5.76 11.41
CA LEU A 155 -5.34 6.32 10.38
C LEU A 155 -6.78 6.34 10.88
N ASP A 156 -7.48 7.42 10.54
CA ASP A 156 -8.88 7.62 10.92
C ASP A 156 -9.86 7.32 9.78
N VAL A 157 -11.09 7.01 10.16
CA VAL A 157 -12.16 6.76 9.20
C VAL A 157 -12.53 8.07 8.49
N GLY A 158 -12.61 8.04 7.16
CA GLY A 158 -12.92 9.21 6.34
C GLY A 158 -11.69 9.95 5.80
N GLU A 159 -10.49 9.61 6.27
CA GLU A 159 -9.24 10.17 5.76
C GLU A 159 -8.94 9.71 4.34
N TYR A 160 -8.11 10.51 3.65
CA TYR A 160 -7.58 10.19 2.34
C TYR A 160 -6.17 9.63 2.47
N VAL A 161 -5.94 8.51 1.80
CA VAL A 161 -4.69 7.78 1.79
C VAL A 161 -4.17 7.57 0.38
N ASP A 162 -2.85 7.54 0.25
CA ASP A 162 -2.21 7.04 -0.95
C ASP A 162 -1.92 5.55 -0.78
N VAL A 163 -2.29 4.78 -1.80
CA VAL A 163 -2.17 3.33 -1.79
C VAL A 163 -1.11 2.90 -2.79
N THR A 164 -0.05 2.27 -2.30
CA THR A 164 1.06 1.78 -3.13
C THR A 164 1.07 0.26 -3.15
N ALA A 165 1.02 -0.33 -4.35
CA ALA A 165 1.15 -1.78 -4.51
C ALA A 165 1.74 -2.14 -5.88
N VAL A 166 2.12 -3.41 -6.02
CA VAL A 166 2.54 -3.98 -7.29
C VAL A 166 1.31 -4.48 -8.05
N THR A 167 1.12 -3.97 -9.26
CA THR A 167 -0.01 -4.30 -10.14
C THR A 167 -0.05 -5.77 -10.55
N THR A 168 -1.22 -6.26 -10.97
CA THR A 168 -1.38 -7.62 -11.48
C THR A 168 -0.50 -7.84 -12.72
N GLY A 169 0.37 -8.84 -12.67
CA GLY A 169 1.24 -9.21 -13.78
C GLY A 169 0.46 -9.78 -14.96
N LYS A 170 0.80 -9.35 -16.17
CA LYS A 170 0.23 -9.85 -17.43
C LYS A 170 1.29 -10.47 -18.35
N GLY A 171 2.55 -10.49 -17.93
CA GLY A 171 3.67 -11.02 -18.70
C GLY A 171 4.02 -10.15 -19.92
N THR A 172 4.55 -10.79 -20.95
CA THR A 172 4.88 -10.14 -22.22
C THR A 172 3.60 -9.86 -23.01
N GLU A 173 3.30 -8.59 -23.21
CA GLU A 173 2.11 -8.15 -23.94
C GLU A 173 2.48 -7.38 -25.21
N GLY A 174 1.63 -7.53 -26.22
CA GLY A 174 1.78 -6.83 -27.49
C GLY A 174 1.43 -5.34 -27.39
N PRO A 175 1.85 -4.51 -28.36
CA PRO A 175 1.66 -3.06 -28.32
C PRO A 175 0.21 -2.62 -28.13
N VAL A 176 -0.75 -3.37 -28.71
CA VAL A 176 -2.18 -3.08 -28.61
C VAL A 176 -2.66 -3.05 -27.16
N LYS A 177 -2.31 -4.06 -26.37
CA LYS A 177 -2.78 -4.15 -24.97
C LYS A 177 -1.91 -3.31 -24.04
N ARG A 178 -0.60 -3.25 -24.29
CA ARG A 178 0.37 -2.53 -23.46
C ARG A 178 0.25 -1.01 -23.57
N TRP A 179 0.07 -0.49 -24.78
CA TRP A 179 0.07 0.95 -25.09
C TRP A 179 -1.26 1.47 -25.63
N GLY A 180 -2.26 0.60 -25.85
CA GLY A 180 -3.56 1.02 -26.36
C GLY A 180 -3.57 1.36 -27.86
N VAL A 181 -2.60 0.90 -28.65
CA VAL A 181 -2.58 1.16 -30.10
C VAL A 181 -3.72 0.43 -30.81
N GLN A 182 -4.17 1.00 -31.92
CA GLN A 182 -5.25 0.41 -32.71
C GLN A 182 -4.84 -0.93 -33.34
N VAL A 183 -5.77 -1.87 -33.39
CA VAL A 183 -5.68 -3.07 -34.24
C VAL A 183 -5.88 -2.64 -35.70
N ARG A 184 -5.15 -3.24 -36.64
CA ARG A 184 -5.37 -2.98 -38.07
C ARG A 184 -6.82 -3.26 -38.45
N LYS A 185 -7.38 -2.44 -39.35
CA LYS A 185 -8.81 -2.47 -39.70
C LYS A 185 -9.05 -3.10 -41.07
N ARG A 186 -10.25 -3.67 -41.27
CA ARG A 186 -10.78 -4.17 -42.56
C ARG A 186 -9.74 -4.98 -43.35
N LYS A 187 -9.43 -4.58 -44.60
CA LYS A 187 -8.49 -5.26 -45.51
C LYS A 187 -7.10 -5.41 -44.88
N HIS A 188 -6.63 -4.40 -44.14
CA HIS A 188 -5.32 -4.45 -43.48
C HIS A 188 -5.24 -5.48 -42.35
N SER A 189 -6.37 -5.87 -41.75
CA SER A 189 -6.39 -6.95 -40.74
C SER A 189 -6.29 -8.35 -41.35
N ARG A 190 -6.66 -8.50 -42.63
CA ARG A 190 -6.60 -9.77 -43.38
C ARG A 190 -5.22 -10.01 -44.01
N GLY A 191 -4.37 -8.98 -44.11
CA GLY A 191 -3.01 -9.07 -44.67
C GLY A 191 -1.95 -9.63 -43.71
N GLY A 192 -2.29 -10.62 -42.86
CA GLY A 192 -1.35 -11.31 -41.98
C GLY A 192 -0.88 -10.56 -40.72
N LYS A 193 -0.97 -9.22 -40.67
CA LYS A 193 -0.55 -8.40 -39.51
C LYS A 193 -1.74 -7.72 -38.84
N LYS A 194 -2.40 -8.39 -37.89
CA LYS A 194 -3.57 -7.83 -37.19
C LYS A 194 -3.20 -6.86 -36.05
N ARG A 195 -2.26 -7.25 -35.18
CA ARG A 195 -1.94 -6.56 -33.91
C ARG A 195 -0.56 -5.86 -33.90
N HIS A 196 -0.09 -5.46 -35.08
CA HIS A 196 1.18 -4.78 -35.27
C HIS A 196 0.96 -3.30 -35.57
N ILE A 197 1.91 -2.47 -35.11
CA ILE A 197 2.01 -1.07 -35.50
C ILE A 197 2.28 -0.92 -37.01
N GLY A 198 2.14 0.29 -37.53
CA GLY A 198 2.37 0.60 -38.95
C GLY A 198 3.85 0.52 -39.30
N ASN A 199 4.66 1.36 -38.65
CA ASN A 199 6.11 1.48 -38.80
C ASN A 199 6.79 1.64 -37.43
N LEU A 200 8.12 1.60 -37.41
CA LEU A 200 8.95 1.79 -36.20
C LEU A 200 9.57 3.20 -36.12
N GLY A 201 9.30 4.07 -37.09
CA GLY A 201 9.85 5.42 -37.13
C GLY A 201 9.88 6.01 -38.55
N PRO A 202 10.27 7.28 -38.67
CA PRO A 202 10.58 7.92 -39.95
C PRO A 202 11.93 7.41 -40.51
N TRP A 203 12.30 7.85 -41.72
CA TRP A 203 13.60 7.53 -42.32
C TRP A 203 14.76 8.14 -41.52
N HIS A 204 14.68 9.43 -41.19
CA HIS A 204 15.68 10.11 -40.35
C HIS A 204 15.02 10.53 -39.03
N PRO A 205 15.59 10.20 -37.85
CA PRO A 205 16.88 9.55 -37.61
C PRO A 205 16.88 8.03 -37.83
N HIS A 206 18.03 7.46 -38.19
CA HIS A 206 18.24 6.02 -38.49
C HIS A 206 18.31 5.13 -37.23
N HIS A 207 17.37 5.29 -36.32
CA HIS A 207 17.21 4.40 -35.17
C HIS A 207 15.77 4.42 -34.65
N VAL A 208 15.35 3.34 -33.99
CA VAL A 208 14.04 3.27 -33.35
C VAL A 208 14.07 4.09 -32.06
N ARG A 209 13.20 5.09 -31.97
CA ARG A 209 13.07 5.89 -30.75
C ARG A 209 12.43 5.05 -29.64
N TRP A 210 12.89 5.25 -28.41
CA TRP A 210 12.35 4.58 -27.21
C TRP A 210 10.86 4.84 -26.98
N GLN A 211 10.32 5.93 -27.53
CA GLN A 211 8.91 6.32 -27.47
C GLN A 211 7.98 5.44 -28.31
N VAL A 212 8.53 4.67 -29.26
CA VAL A 212 7.73 3.86 -30.18
C VAL A 212 7.09 2.71 -29.41
N PRO A 213 5.76 2.52 -29.49
CA PRO A 213 5.06 1.52 -28.70
C PRO A 213 5.39 0.11 -29.16
N GLN A 214 6.20 -0.59 -28.37
CA GLN A 214 6.66 -1.94 -28.65
C GLN A 214 6.14 -2.96 -27.61
N MET A 215 6.23 -4.24 -27.95
CA MET A 215 5.89 -5.32 -27.03
C MET A 215 6.81 -5.31 -25.80
N GLY A 216 6.38 -5.94 -24.73
CA GLY A 216 7.21 -6.13 -23.54
C GLY A 216 6.38 -6.35 -22.29
N GLN A 217 7.04 -6.30 -21.14
CA GLN A 217 6.40 -6.53 -19.85
C GLN A 217 5.24 -5.54 -19.62
N MET A 218 4.09 -6.09 -19.25
CA MET A 218 2.91 -5.35 -18.80
C MET A 218 2.41 -5.91 -17.47
N GLY A 219 2.05 -5.03 -16.55
CA GLY A 219 1.73 -5.44 -15.18
C GLY A 219 2.98 -5.79 -14.37
N TYR A 220 2.79 -6.04 -13.07
CA TYR A 220 3.87 -6.23 -12.11
C TYR A 220 4.78 -4.99 -11.94
N GLN A 221 4.27 -3.80 -12.29
CA GLN A 221 4.93 -2.54 -11.93
C GLN A 221 4.36 -2.01 -10.61
N GLN A 222 5.20 -1.33 -9.84
CA GLN A 222 4.76 -0.55 -8.69
C GLN A 222 3.91 0.65 -9.15
N ARG A 223 2.78 0.87 -8.47
CA ARG A 223 1.90 2.02 -8.66
C ARG A 223 1.47 2.57 -7.32
N THR A 224 1.43 3.89 -7.24
CA THR A 224 0.82 4.63 -6.14
C THR A 224 -0.43 5.29 -6.68
N GLU A 225 -1.59 4.85 -6.21
CA GLU A 225 -2.86 5.53 -6.45
C GLU A 225 -3.12 6.51 -5.32
N PHE A 226 -3.42 7.76 -5.68
CA PHE A 226 -3.55 8.86 -4.74
C PHE A 226 -4.99 9.06 -4.29
N ASN A 227 -5.18 9.69 -3.13
CA ASN A 227 -6.47 10.19 -2.64
C ASN A 227 -7.57 9.11 -2.61
N LYS A 228 -7.24 7.93 -2.08
CA LYS A 228 -8.22 6.89 -1.79
C LYS A 228 -8.83 7.15 -0.43
N ARG A 229 -10.15 7.15 -0.33
CA ARG A 229 -10.84 7.41 0.93
C ARG A 229 -11.00 6.12 1.74
N ILE A 230 -10.70 6.18 3.02
CA ILE A 230 -11.04 5.12 3.98
C ILE A 230 -12.50 5.28 4.37
N LEU A 231 -13.30 4.24 4.14
CA LEU A 231 -14.74 4.26 4.43
C LEU A 231 -15.07 3.61 5.77
N LYS A 232 -14.36 2.53 6.13
CA LYS A 232 -14.54 1.83 7.40
C LYS A 232 -13.23 1.18 7.79
N ILE A 233 -12.94 1.20 9.08
CA ILE A 233 -11.93 0.36 9.73
C ILE A 233 -12.72 -0.56 10.66
N GLY A 234 -12.56 -1.87 10.50
CA GLY A 234 -13.29 -2.85 11.29
C GLY A 234 -12.36 -3.94 11.81
N THR A 235 -12.72 -4.56 12.91
CA THR A 235 -11.98 -5.67 13.52
C THR A 235 -12.62 -7.03 13.23
N ASP A 236 -13.94 -7.06 13.01
CA ASP A 236 -14.70 -8.28 12.80
C ASP A 236 -14.90 -8.60 11.30
N GLY A 237 -14.22 -9.64 10.83
CA GLY A 237 -14.26 -10.07 9.45
C GLY A 237 -15.62 -10.64 8.99
N ASP A 238 -16.49 -11.06 9.91
CA ASP A 238 -17.80 -11.62 9.55
C ASP A 238 -18.76 -10.56 8.99
N GLU A 239 -18.58 -9.29 9.37
CA GLU A 239 -19.38 -8.16 8.86
C GLU A 239 -19.19 -7.90 7.36
N ILE A 240 -18.07 -8.33 6.79
CA ILE A 240 -17.65 -8.01 5.42
C ILE A 240 -17.56 -9.25 4.53
N THR A 241 -17.39 -10.43 5.13
CA THR A 241 -17.12 -11.66 4.38
C THR A 241 -18.39 -12.13 3.63
N PRO A 242 -18.33 -12.25 2.29
CA PRO A 242 -19.43 -12.78 1.51
C PRO A 242 -19.80 -14.22 1.91
N ALA A 243 -21.06 -14.60 1.68
CA ALA A 243 -21.46 -16.00 1.72
C ALA A 243 -20.56 -16.84 0.79
N GLY A 244 -19.86 -17.84 1.34
CA GLY A 244 -18.88 -18.67 0.63
C GLY A 244 -17.44 -18.11 0.59
N GLY A 245 -17.20 -16.93 1.15
CA GLY A 245 -15.89 -16.28 1.22
C GLY A 245 -15.49 -15.55 -0.07
N PHE A 246 -14.40 -14.78 0.01
CA PHE A 246 -13.85 -14.05 -1.14
C PHE A 246 -13.16 -14.99 -2.12
N LEU A 247 -13.48 -14.85 -3.41
CA LEU A 247 -12.89 -15.69 -4.46
C LEU A 247 -11.37 -15.58 -4.48
N HIS A 248 -10.69 -16.73 -4.50
CA HIS A 248 -9.23 -16.85 -4.45
C HIS A 248 -8.54 -16.24 -3.21
N TYR A 249 -9.29 -15.87 -2.17
CA TYR A 249 -8.75 -15.40 -0.89
C TYR A 249 -9.22 -16.29 0.28
N GLY A 250 -10.52 -16.40 0.49
CA GLY A 250 -11.12 -17.09 1.64
C GLY A 250 -11.91 -16.15 2.56
N LEU A 251 -12.01 -16.51 3.84
CA LEU A 251 -12.69 -15.73 4.86
C LEU A 251 -11.75 -14.65 5.42
N VAL A 252 -12.28 -13.47 5.73
CA VAL A 252 -11.56 -12.44 6.48
C VAL A 252 -11.79 -12.73 7.96
N ARG A 253 -10.72 -12.77 8.76
CA ARG A 253 -10.82 -13.02 10.21
C ARG A 253 -10.15 -11.96 11.05
N GLY A 254 -9.20 -11.24 10.46
CA GLY A 254 -8.48 -10.17 11.13
C GLY A 254 -9.10 -8.79 10.89
N PRO A 255 -8.46 -7.75 11.47
CA PRO A 255 -8.80 -6.37 11.20
C PRO A 255 -8.70 -6.06 9.69
N TYR A 256 -9.63 -5.23 9.21
CA TYR A 256 -9.76 -4.88 7.81
C TYR A 256 -10.04 -3.39 7.61
N VAL A 257 -9.75 -2.91 6.41
CA VAL A 257 -10.09 -1.57 5.94
C VAL A 257 -10.87 -1.65 4.64
N LEU A 258 -11.92 -0.85 4.56
CA LEU A 258 -12.66 -0.59 3.32
C LEU A 258 -12.11 0.67 2.66
N ILE A 259 -11.49 0.48 1.50
CA ILE A 259 -10.96 1.57 0.68
C ILE A 259 -11.92 1.83 -0.47
N LYS A 260 -12.32 3.09 -0.67
CA LYS A 260 -13.19 3.50 -1.79
C LYS A 260 -12.56 3.15 -3.14
N GLY A 261 -13.32 2.47 -3.98
CA GLY A 261 -12.95 2.10 -5.34
C GLY A 261 -11.95 0.93 -5.40
N SER A 262 -11.11 0.94 -6.44
CA SER A 262 -10.09 -0.08 -6.67
C SER A 262 -8.79 0.18 -5.93
N VAL A 263 -8.06 -0.89 -5.62
CA VAL A 263 -6.67 -0.89 -5.16
C VAL A 263 -5.79 -1.67 -6.13
N PRO A 264 -4.56 -1.22 -6.44
CA PRO A 264 -3.67 -1.92 -7.37
C PRO A 264 -3.27 -3.31 -6.86
N GLY A 265 -3.10 -4.24 -7.79
CA GLY A 265 -2.60 -5.60 -7.51
C GLY A 265 -3.69 -6.68 -7.41
N PRO A 266 -3.29 -7.97 -7.44
CA PRO A 266 -4.21 -9.09 -7.27
C PRO A 266 -4.55 -9.33 -5.80
N ASN A 267 -5.51 -10.23 -5.54
CA ASN A 267 -5.80 -10.72 -4.19
C ASN A 267 -4.52 -11.32 -3.56
N LYS A 268 -4.39 -11.25 -2.24
CA LYS A 268 -3.22 -11.66 -1.43
C LYS A 268 -1.97 -10.78 -1.58
N ARG A 269 -1.99 -9.75 -2.42
CA ARG A 269 -0.84 -8.84 -2.61
C ARG A 269 -0.71 -7.89 -1.41
N LEU A 270 0.53 -7.65 -0.98
CA LEU A 270 0.85 -6.59 -0.03
C LEU A 270 0.51 -5.22 -0.64
N VAL A 271 -0.22 -4.42 0.13
CA VAL A 271 -0.62 -3.07 -0.17
C VAL A 271 -0.09 -2.17 0.94
N ARG A 272 0.64 -1.12 0.57
CA ARG A 272 1.11 -0.09 1.50
C ARG A 272 0.14 1.08 1.48
N ILE A 273 -0.25 1.54 2.65
CA ILE A 273 -1.17 2.65 2.86
C ILE A 273 -0.36 3.74 3.57
N ARG A 274 -0.47 4.98 3.09
CA ARG A 274 0.09 6.16 3.77
C ARG A 274 -0.93 7.29 3.72
N SER A 275 -0.83 8.24 4.64
CA SER A 275 -1.63 9.47 4.55
C SER A 275 -1.40 10.17 3.20
N ALA A 276 -2.46 10.72 2.61
CA ALA A 276 -2.38 11.33 1.29
C ALA A 276 -1.42 12.53 1.30
N ILE A 277 -0.45 12.55 0.37
CA ILE A 277 0.49 13.67 0.26
C ILE A 277 -0.19 14.91 -0.37
N ARG A 278 -1.24 14.70 -1.17
CA ARG A 278 -1.86 15.75 -1.99
C ARG A 278 -3.38 15.62 -2.04
N GLN A 279 -4.03 16.09 -0.98
CA GLN A 279 -5.47 15.93 -0.78
C GLN A 279 -6.34 16.78 -1.75
N GLY A 280 -5.81 17.85 -2.33
CA GLY A 280 -6.56 18.71 -3.26
C GLY A 280 -7.78 19.34 -2.57
N GLU A 281 -8.93 19.33 -3.24
CA GLU A 281 -10.21 19.88 -2.72
C GLU A 281 -10.94 18.94 -1.77
N HIS A 282 -10.42 17.74 -1.53
CA HIS A 282 -11.09 16.74 -0.72
C HIS A 282 -11.07 17.12 0.76
N THR A 283 -12.23 17.27 1.39
CA THR A 283 -12.32 17.47 2.84
C THR A 283 -12.46 16.13 3.57
N VAL A 284 -11.75 15.94 4.68
CA VAL A 284 -11.95 14.77 5.56
C VAL A 284 -13.32 14.88 6.21
N ARG A 285 -14.12 13.81 6.10
CA ARG A 285 -15.45 13.70 6.69
C ARG A 285 -15.66 12.25 7.09
N THR A 286 -16.34 12.02 8.19
CA THR A 286 -16.70 10.67 8.62
C THR A 286 -17.88 10.18 7.78
N PRO A 287 -17.71 9.13 6.95
CA PRO A 287 -18.80 8.59 6.14
C PRO A 287 -19.80 7.81 7.00
N THR A 288 -21.08 7.93 6.68
CA THR A 288 -22.15 7.10 7.25
C THR A 288 -22.44 5.94 6.31
N ILE A 289 -22.17 4.71 6.76
CA ILE A 289 -22.44 3.49 5.98
C ILE A 289 -23.74 2.87 6.47
N ASN A 290 -24.71 2.74 5.57
CA ASN A 290 -26.03 2.17 5.85
C ASN A 290 -26.07 0.67 5.58
N PHE A 291 -25.32 0.19 4.58
CA PHE A 291 -25.32 -1.22 4.21
C PHE A 291 -23.97 -1.65 3.63
N VAL A 292 -23.57 -2.89 3.94
CA VAL A 292 -22.40 -3.56 3.38
C VAL A 292 -22.87 -4.87 2.75
N SER A 293 -22.56 -5.08 1.47
CA SER A 293 -22.98 -6.31 0.80
C SER A 293 -22.11 -7.50 1.19
N VAL A 294 -22.77 -8.53 1.74
CA VAL A 294 -22.21 -9.87 2.03
C VAL A 294 -22.75 -10.95 1.07
N GLN A 295 -23.35 -10.54 -0.06
CA GLN A 295 -23.83 -11.47 -1.07
C GLN A 295 -22.67 -12.28 -1.68
N THR A 296 -22.93 -13.55 -2.02
CA THR A 296 -21.97 -14.42 -2.70
C THR A 296 -21.41 -13.74 -3.96
N GLN A 297 -20.10 -13.85 -4.15
CA GLN A 297 -19.42 -13.40 -5.36
C GLN A 297 -19.46 -14.45 -6.48
N GLN A 298 -19.90 -15.66 -6.14
CA GLN A 298 -20.15 -16.75 -7.06
C GLN A 298 -21.63 -16.68 -7.42
N GLY A 299 -21.91 -16.34 -8.68
CA GLY A 299 -23.26 -16.18 -9.21
C GLY A 299 -24.04 -17.48 -9.31
#